data_AF-A0A916Y1Y4-F1
#
_entry.id   AF-A0A916Y1Y4-F1
#
_cell.length_a   1.000
_cell.length_b   1.000
_cell.length_c   1.000
_cell.angle_alpha   90.00
_cell.angle_beta   90.00
_cell.angle_gamma   90.00
#
_symmetry.space_group_name_H-M   'P 1'
#
loop_
_entity.id
_entity.type
_entity.pdbx_description
1 polymer ?
#
loop_
_entity_poly.entity_id
_entity_poly.type
_entity_poly.pdbx_seq_one_letter_code
_entity_poly.pdbx_strand_id
1 'polypeptide(L)' 'MITQKYLDELTYEVIGSAIEVHKFMGRGLLESVYHQCLVEELKHRNINFITEMKVPVIYK' A
#
# COMPACT_ATOMS: atom_id res chain seq x y z
N MET A 1 10.59 21.01 -1.08
CA MET A 1 10.63 20.70 0.37
C MET A 1 9.40 19.89 0.69
N ILE A 2 9.53 18.85 1.52
CA ILE A 2 8.38 18.11 2.06
C ILE A 2 7.58 19.07 2.95
N THR A 3 6.27 19.16 2.74
CA THR A 3 5.37 20.02 3.52
C THR A 3 4.29 19.18 4.20
N GLN A 4 3.67 19.71 5.25
CA GLN A 4 2.54 19.05 5.90
C GLN A 4 1.42 18.73 4.89
N LYS A 5 1.05 19.72 4.07
CA LYS A 5 0.02 19.56 3.04
C LYS A 5 0.35 18.41 2.07
N TYR A 6 1.60 18.32 1.60
CA TYR A 6 2.03 17.22 0.73
C TYR A 6 1.88 15.85 1.41
N LEU A 7 2.24 15.75 2.69
CA LEU A 7 2.09 14.50 3.44
C LEU A 7 0.62 14.14 3.66
N ASP A 8 -0.24 15.11 3.91
CA ASP A 8 -1.69 14.90 4.06
C ASP A 8 -2.30 14.36 2.76
N GLU A 9 -1.95 14.95 1.62
CA GLU A 9 -2.37 14.50 0.28
C GLU A 9 -1.87 13.09 -0.03
N LEU A 10 -0.59 12.80 0.21
CA LEU A 10 -0.03 11.46 0.00
C LEU A 10 -0.68 10.42 0.91
N THR A 11 -0.92 10.76 2.18
CA THR A 11 -1.57 9.86 3.13
C THR A 11 -3.00 9.55 2.70
N TYR A 12 -3.74 10.55 2.23
CA TYR A 12 -5.08 10.36 1.70
C TYR A 12 -5.10 9.37 0.52
N GLU A 13 -4.17 9.51 -0.42
CA GLU A 13 -4.06 8.61 -1.58
C GLU A 13 -3.71 7.17 -1.19
N VAL A 14 -2.75 6.99 -0.28
CA VAL A 14 -2.34 5.65 0.17
C VAL A 14 -3.48 4.95 0.93
N ILE A 15 -4.17 5.67 1.82
CA ILE A 15 -5.33 5.12 2.54
C ILE A 15 -6.46 4.80 1.56
N GLY A 16 -6.73 5.70 0.62
CA GLY A 16 -7.73 5.50 -0.43
C GLY A 16 -7.45 4.24 -1.26
N SER A 17 -6.19 3.99 -1.59
CA SER A 17 -5.74 2.78 -2.30
C SER A 17 -6.08 1.51 -1.52
N ALA A 18 -5.76 1.47 -0.22
CA ALA A 18 -6.06 0.32 0.63
C ALA A 18 -7.58 0.09 0.79
N ILE A 19 -8.36 1.17 0.89
CA ILE A 19 -9.82 1.10 0.95
C ILE A 19 -10.40 0.53 -0.36
N GLU A 20 -9.89 0.97 -1.51
CA GLU A 20 -10.36 0.49 -2.82
C GLU A 20 -10.10 -1.02 -2.98
N VAL A 21 -8.90 -1.47 -2.65
CA VAL A 21 -8.54 -2.89 -2.62
C VAL A 21 -9.50 -3.68 -1.73
N HIS A 22 -9.78 -3.19 -0.51
CA HIS A 22 -10.69 -3.88 0.41
C HIS A 22 -12.14 -3.90 -0.10
N LYS A 23 -12.63 -2.80 -0.68
CA LYS A 23 -13.98 -2.71 -1.25
C LYS A 23 -14.17 -3.72 -2.38
N PHE A 24 -13.18 -3.87 -3.25
CA PHE A 24 -13.27 -4.76 -4.40
C PHE A 24 -13.08 -6.24 -4.02
N MET A 25 -12.06 -6.54 -3.20
CA MET A 25 -11.70 -7.93 -2.88
C MET A 25 -12.52 -8.51 -1.73
N GLY A 26 -13.07 -7.68 -0.84
CA GLY A 26 -13.73 -8.13 0.38
C GLY A 26 -12.75 -8.69 1.42
N ARG A 27 -13.26 -9.49 2.36
CA ARG A 27 -12.50 -10.10 3.48
C ARG A 27 -12.26 -11.60 3.28
N GLY A 28 -11.24 -12.14 3.95
CA GLY A 28 -11.02 -13.59 4.05
C GLY A 28 -9.95 -14.17 3.12
N LEU A 29 -9.21 -13.30 2.42
CA LEU A 29 -8.09 -13.69 1.57
C LEU A 29 -6.77 -13.68 2.35
N LEU A 30 -5.75 -14.32 1.78
CA LEU A 30 -4.39 -14.28 2.32
C LEU A 30 -3.81 -12.87 2.19
N GLU A 31 -2.89 -12.53 3.11
CA GLU A 31 -2.15 -11.27 3.07
C GLU A 31 -1.43 -11.06 1.75
N SER A 32 -0.84 -12.13 1.17
CA SER A 32 -0.18 -12.09 -0.15
C SER A 32 -1.10 -11.62 -1.28
N VAL A 33 -2.40 -11.87 -1.19
CA VAL A 33 -3.37 -11.43 -2.20
C VAL A 33 -3.61 -9.92 -2.06
N TYR A 34 -3.87 -9.44 -0.83
CA TYR A 34 -4.02 -8.01 -0.57
C TYR A 34 -2.76 -7.21 -0.94
N HIS A 35 -1.59 -7.79 -0.66
CA HIS A 35 -0.30 -7.24 -1.05
C HIS A 35 -0.22 -7.01 -2.56
N GLN A 36 -0.49 -8.04 -3.36
CA GLN A 36 -0.47 -7.95 -4.82
C GLN A 36 -1.49 -6.94 -5.35
N CYS A 37 -2.71 -6.92 -4.80
CA CYS A 37 -3.72 -5.92 -5.18
C CYS A 37 -3.26 -4.50 -4.88
N LEU A 38 -2.66 -4.26 -3.71
CA LEU A 38 -2.16 -2.93 -3.34
C LEU A 38 -0.99 -2.49 -4.22
N VAL A 39 -0.10 -3.41 -4.59
CA VAL A 39 0.98 -3.15 -5.56
C VAL A 39 0.41 -2.66 -6.89
N GLU A 40 -0.63 -3.31 -7.43
CA GLU A 40 -1.26 -2.88 -8.69
C GLU A 40 -2.01 -1.56 -8.55
N GLU A 41 -2.72 -1.34 -7.44
CA GLU A 41 -3.44 -0.08 -7.17
C GLU A 41 -2.47 1.11 -7.07
N LEU A 42 -1.35 0.96 -6.34
CA LEU A 42 -0.34 2.02 -6.23
C LEU A 42 0.35 2.31 -7.57
N LYS A 43 0.58 1.29 -8.41
CA LYS A 43 1.06 1.47 -9.79
C LYS A 43 0.06 2.28 -10.62
N HIS A 44 -1.22 1.92 -10.57
CA HIS A 44 -2.28 2.62 -11.31
C HIS A 44 -2.40 4.09 -10.92
N ARG A 45 -2.18 4.40 -9.64
CA ARG A 45 -2.17 5.78 -9.11
C ARG A 45 -0.86 6.53 -9.31
N ASN A 46 0.14 5.92 -9.94
CA ASN A 46 1.48 6.47 -10.13
C ASN A 46 2.16 6.90 -8.81
N ILE A 47 1.90 6.16 -7.73
CA ILE A 47 2.55 6.38 -6.43
C ILE A 47 3.84 5.58 -6.43
N ASN A 48 4.95 6.23 -6.11
CA ASN A 48 6.24 5.55 -5.99
C ASN A 48 6.29 4.71 -4.70
N PHE A 49 6.62 3.43 -4.82
CA PHE A 49 6.78 2.53 -3.68
C PHE A 49 7.88 1.49 -3.94
N ILE A 50 8.31 0.84 -2.86
CA ILE A 50 9.13 -0.37 -2.88
C ILE A 50 8.36 -1.41 -2.07
N THR A 51 8.36 -2.66 -2.53
CA THR A 51 7.72 -3.76 -1.83
C THR A 51 8.72 -4.87 -1.54
N GLU A 52 8.39 -5.75 -0.58
CA GLU A 52 9.20 -6.92 -0.21
C GLU A 52 10.67 -6.56 0.13
N MET A 53 10.87 -5.41 0.78
CA MET A 53 12.20 -5.05 1.27
C MET A 53 12.72 -6.13 2.22
N LYS A 54 13.95 -6.61 1.97
CA LYS A 54 14.60 -7.58 2.86
C LYS A 54 14.87 -6.94 4.21
N VAL A 55 14.10 -7.33 5.21
CA VAL A 55 14.34 -6.96 6.61
C VAL A 55 15.04 -8.14 7.30
N PRO A 56 16.14 -7.90 8.04
CA PRO A 56 16.79 -8.98 8.77
C PRO A 56 15.82 -9.55 9.81
N VAL A 57 15.57 -10.86 9.73
CA VAL A 57 14.76 -11.58 10.71
C VAL A 57 15.71 -12.44 11.55
N ILE A 58 15.83 -12.11 12.82
CA ILE A 58 16.51 -12.96 13.80
C ILE A 58 15.43 -13.80 14.46
N TYR A 59 15.41 -15.09 14.13
CA TYR A 59 14.54 -16.07 14.77
C TYR A 59 15.40 -16.96 15.65
N LYS A 60 15.28 -16.78 16.96
CA LYS A 60 16.04 -17.49 18.01
C LYS A 60 17.53 -17.69 17.72
#